data_AF-A0A2J0MUW2-F1
#
_entry.id   AF-A0A2J0MUW2-F1
#
_cell.length_a   1.000
_cell.length_b   1.000
_cell.length_c   1.000
_cell.angle_alpha   90.00
_cell.angle_beta   90.00
_cell.angle_gamma   90.00
#
_symmetry.space_group_name_H-M   'P 1'
#
loop_
_entity.id
_entity.type
_entity.pdbx_description
1 polymer ?
#
loop_
_entity_poly.entity_id
_entity_poly.type
_entity_poly.pdbx_seq_one_letter_code
_entity_poly.pdbx_strand_id
1 'polypeptide(L)'
;VIGSSTATILDVKSTGVVHANDEGTSYVDLVWEGDTKTNLFVIDASSDRVGIGSSTPQALLSVGDPQANATSSIDVGLPCFKVKSYKGDGTLIDYYMWPDVDNTLGGWATSTTSCF
;
A
#
# COMPACT_ATOMS: atom_id res chain seq x y z
N VAL A 1 5.39 23.42 15.51
CA VAL A 1 5.06 22.18 16.23
C VAL A 1 3.62 22.22 16.68
N ILE A 2 2.81 21.28 16.19
CA ILE A 2 1.50 20.95 16.78
C ILE A 2 1.73 19.64 17.56
N GLY A 3 1.35 19.62 18.84
CA GLY A 3 1.63 18.47 19.71
C GLY A 3 1.08 18.63 21.13
N SER A 4 1.48 17.74 22.02
CA SER A 4 1.16 17.78 23.45
C SER A 4 2.37 18.26 24.25
N SER A 5 2.22 18.39 25.58
CA SER A 5 3.35 18.66 26.48
C SER A 5 4.37 17.53 26.54
N THR A 6 4.04 16.35 26.02
CA THR A 6 4.86 15.14 26.10
C THR A 6 5.22 14.56 24.74
N ALA A 7 4.68 15.09 23.64
CA ALA A 7 4.94 14.59 22.31
C ALA A 7 4.81 15.68 21.24
N THR A 8 5.78 15.74 20.34
CA THR A 8 5.65 16.48 19.08
C THR A 8 4.94 15.61 18.06
N ILE A 9 3.70 15.98 17.72
CA ILE A 9 2.86 15.20 16.81
C ILE A 9 3.15 15.54 15.35
N LEU A 10 3.31 16.82 15.05
CA LEU A 10 3.63 17.34 13.72
C LEU A 10 4.66 18.46 13.82
N ASP A 11 5.76 18.32 13.09
CA ASP A 11 6.79 19.34 12.94
C ASP A 11 7.08 19.65 11.46
N VAL A 12 7.27 20.93 11.17
CA VAL A 12 7.67 21.43 9.85
C VAL A 12 9.09 21.95 9.99
N LYS A 13 10.06 21.15 9.54
CA LYS A 13 11.48 21.46 9.69
C LYS A 13 11.90 22.49 8.64
N SER A 14 12.97 23.23 8.90
CA SER A 14 13.56 24.19 7.95
C SER A 14 14.05 23.54 6.65
N THR A 15 14.14 22.21 6.61
CA THR A 15 14.42 21.39 5.43
C THR A 15 13.25 21.33 4.45
N GLY A 16 12.06 21.81 4.82
CA GLY A 16 10.84 21.70 4.02
C GLY A 16 10.14 20.35 4.13
N VAL A 17 10.64 19.45 4.99
CA VAL A 17 10.02 18.14 5.25
C VAL A 17 9.06 18.27 6.42
N VAL A 18 7.86 17.73 6.25
CA VAL A 18 6.87 17.58 7.30
C VAL A 18 7.04 16.22 7.94
N HIS A 19 7.36 16.19 9.24
CA HIS A 19 7.42 14.96 10.03
C HIS A 19 6.16 14.88 10.90
N ALA A 20 5.44 13.77 10.80
CA ALA A 20 4.38 13.40 11.74
C ALA A 20 4.82 12.15 12.52
N ASN A 21 4.47 12.07 13.80
CA ASN A 21 4.83 10.95 14.68
C ASN A 21 6.36 10.65 14.74
N ASP A 22 7.21 11.67 14.75
CA ASP A 22 8.68 11.51 14.73
C ASP A 22 9.22 10.83 16.01
N GLU A 23 8.41 10.78 17.07
CA GLU A 23 8.69 10.06 18.32
C GLU A 23 8.29 8.57 18.27
N GLY A 24 7.68 8.10 17.19
CA GLY A 24 7.38 6.67 16.97
C GLY A 24 6.30 6.11 17.91
N THR A 25 5.29 6.90 18.21
CA THR A 25 4.20 6.50 19.12
C THR A 25 3.12 5.69 18.40
N SER A 26 2.49 4.74 19.09
CA SER A 26 1.52 3.80 18.49
C SER A 26 0.11 4.36 18.31
N TYR A 27 -0.13 5.64 18.60
CA TYR A 27 -1.48 6.24 18.65
C TYR A 27 -1.63 7.48 17.77
N VAL A 28 -0.59 7.83 17.01
CA VAL A 28 -0.60 8.98 16.10
C VAL A 28 -0.87 8.47 14.70
N ASP A 29 -2.13 8.11 14.48
CA ASP A 29 -2.61 7.70 13.18
C ASP A 29 -2.84 8.93 12.29
N LEU A 30 -2.65 8.77 10.98
CA LEU A 30 -3.20 9.69 10.00
C LEU A 30 -4.49 9.08 9.46
N VAL A 31 -5.62 9.76 9.62
CA VAL A 31 -6.89 9.36 9.01
C VAL A 31 -7.40 10.50 8.14
N TRP A 32 -7.51 10.22 6.85
CA TRP A 32 -8.18 11.09 5.90
C TRP A 32 -9.56 10.53 5.58
N GLU A 33 -10.58 11.33 5.85
CA GLU A 33 -11.97 10.97 5.59
C GLU A 33 -12.41 11.41 4.18
N GLY A 34 -13.24 10.61 3.54
CA GLY A 34 -14.01 11.00 2.36
C GLY A 34 -15.46 11.33 2.73
N ASP A 35 -16.23 11.78 1.74
CA ASP A 35 -17.66 12.12 1.91
C ASP A 35 -18.49 10.93 2.47
N THR A 36 -18.30 9.74 1.92
CA THR A 36 -19.04 8.52 2.30
C THR A 36 -18.18 7.48 3.02
N LYS A 37 -16.88 7.74 3.21
CA LYS A 37 -15.94 6.76 3.77
C LYS A 37 -15.02 7.42 4.78
N THR A 38 -15.28 7.17 6.06
CA THR A 38 -14.50 7.71 7.19
C THR A 38 -13.03 7.29 7.13
N ASN A 39 -12.73 6.06 6.75
CA ASN A 39 -11.35 5.55 6.67
C ASN A 39 -10.88 5.47 5.21
N LEU A 40 -10.87 6.60 4.50
CA LEU A 40 -10.51 6.64 3.08
C LEU A 40 -9.00 6.45 2.85
N PHE A 41 -8.16 7.11 3.64
CA PHE A 41 -6.70 6.89 3.64
C PHE A 41 -6.20 6.89 5.07
N VAL A 42 -5.55 5.80 5.47
CA VAL A 42 -5.12 5.56 6.85
C VAL A 42 -3.63 5.23 6.88
N ILE A 43 -2.88 5.88 7.76
CA ILE A 43 -1.58 5.40 8.26
C ILE A 43 -1.83 4.97 9.71
N ASP A 44 -1.76 3.67 9.97
CA ASP A 44 -1.92 3.06 11.29
C ASP A 44 -0.53 2.97 11.94
N ALA A 45 -0.31 3.81 12.95
CA ALA A 45 0.95 3.91 13.67
C ALA A 45 1.16 2.76 14.67
N SER A 46 0.09 2.07 15.06
CA SER A 46 0.18 0.93 15.98
C SER A 46 0.74 -0.32 15.31
N SER A 47 0.53 -0.44 14.00
CA SER A 47 0.90 -1.62 13.22
C SER A 47 1.88 -1.35 12.06
N ASP A 48 2.28 -0.08 11.88
CA ASP A 48 3.15 0.42 10.79
C ASP A 48 2.60 0.10 9.39
N ARG A 49 1.31 0.38 9.15
CA ARG A 49 0.62 0.02 7.90
C ARG A 49 -0.12 1.17 7.27
N VAL A 50 -0.31 1.07 5.95
CA VAL A 50 -1.11 2.02 5.16
C VAL A 50 -2.34 1.33 4.59
N GLY A 51 -3.50 1.96 4.77
CA GLY A 51 -4.80 1.53 4.26
C GLY A 51 -5.39 2.52 3.27
N ILE A 52 -5.99 2.04 2.20
CA ILE A 52 -6.87 2.81 1.31
C ILE A 52 -8.27 2.21 1.42
N GLY A 53 -9.21 2.96 1.99
CA GLY A 53 -10.58 2.50 2.21
C GLY A 53 -10.69 1.39 3.27
N SER A 54 -9.76 1.35 4.24
CA SER A 54 -9.62 0.30 5.26
C SER A 54 -9.27 0.93 6.61
N SER A 55 -10.05 0.61 7.66
CA SER A 55 -9.73 1.03 9.03
C SER A 55 -8.69 0.14 9.71
N THR A 56 -8.48 -1.07 9.18
CA THR A 56 -7.63 -2.09 9.79
C THR A 56 -6.77 -2.77 8.73
N PRO A 57 -5.74 -2.08 8.21
CA PRO A 57 -4.84 -2.64 7.20
C PRO A 57 -4.25 -3.98 7.68
N GLN A 58 -4.40 -5.04 6.87
CA GLN A 58 -3.91 -6.38 7.21
C GLN A 58 -2.49 -6.65 6.71
N ALA A 59 -1.98 -5.81 5.80
CA ALA A 59 -0.63 -5.82 5.27
C ALA A 59 -0.05 -4.40 5.24
N LEU A 60 1.26 -4.28 4.97
CA LEU A 60 1.96 -3.00 4.88
C LEU A 60 1.23 -1.99 3.99
N LEU A 61 0.68 -2.46 2.87
CA LEU A 61 -0.30 -1.75 2.07
C LEU A 61 -1.56 -2.61 1.94
N SER A 62 -2.70 -2.07 2.34
CA SER A 62 -4.01 -2.70 2.15
C SER A 62 -4.93 -1.78 1.36
N VAL A 63 -5.50 -2.27 0.26
CA VAL A 63 -6.51 -1.55 -0.52
C VAL A 63 -7.83 -2.28 -0.32
N GLY A 64 -8.79 -1.63 0.34
CA GLY A 64 -10.07 -2.20 0.75
C GLY A 64 -10.11 -2.69 2.18
N ASP A 65 -11.33 -2.82 2.69
CA ASP A 65 -11.61 -3.36 4.01
C ASP A 65 -11.78 -4.89 3.90
N PRO A 66 -11.20 -5.71 4.79
CA PRO A 66 -11.37 -7.17 4.79
C PRO A 66 -12.81 -7.68 4.98
N GLN A 67 -13.81 -6.80 5.16
CA GLN A 67 -15.21 -7.19 5.14
C GLN A 67 -15.56 -7.93 3.84
N ALA A 68 -16.13 -9.13 3.99
CA ALA A 68 -16.09 -10.25 3.04
C ALA A 68 -16.68 -10.04 1.63
N ASN A 69 -17.08 -8.83 1.23
CA ASN A 69 -17.61 -8.50 -0.10
C ASN A 69 -17.16 -7.12 -0.62
N ALA A 70 -16.16 -6.47 -0.02
CA ALA A 70 -15.61 -5.24 -0.56
C ALA A 70 -14.72 -5.55 -1.77
N THR A 71 -15.19 -5.22 -2.98
CA THR A 71 -14.32 -5.25 -4.16
C THR A 71 -13.40 -4.03 -4.14
N SER A 72 -12.10 -4.27 -4.10
CA SER A 72 -11.09 -3.25 -4.37
C SER A 72 -10.70 -3.30 -5.84
N SER A 73 -10.73 -2.16 -6.50
CA SER A 73 -10.16 -2.01 -7.84
C SER A 73 -8.91 -1.15 -7.78
N ILE A 74 -7.88 -1.56 -8.53
CA ILE A 74 -6.68 -0.78 -8.78
C ILE A 74 -6.59 -0.68 -10.30
N ASP A 75 -6.78 0.52 -10.84
CA ASP A 75 -6.68 0.78 -12.27
C ASP A 75 -5.23 1.10 -12.65
N VAL A 76 -4.71 0.39 -13.64
CA VAL A 76 -3.32 0.48 -14.12
C VAL A 76 -3.32 0.30 -15.64
N GLY A 77 -2.66 1.21 -16.36
CA GLY A 77 -2.55 1.12 -17.82
C GLY A 77 -1.47 0.14 -18.25
N LEU A 78 -1.84 -0.89 -19.03
CA LEU A 78 -0.92 -1.93 -19.58
C LEU A 78 0.08 -2.46 -18.53
N PRO A 79 -0.39 -3.06 -17.41
CA PRO A 79 0.52 -3.49 -16.36
C PRO A 79 1.31 -4.73 -16.79
N CYS A 80 2.60 -4.75 -16.47
CA CYS A 80 3.32 -6.01 -16.32
C CYS A 80 3.61 -6.27 -14.84
N PHE A 81 2.96 -7.28 -14.27
CA PHE A 81 3.18 -7.68 -12.88
C PHE A 81 4.36 -8.62 -12.80
N LYS A 82 5.44 -8.16 -12.16
CA LYS A 82 6.59 -8.99 -11.83
C LYS A 82 6.44 -9.58 -10.43
N VAL A 83 6.35 -10.90 -10.34
CA VAL A 83 6.34 -11.64 -9.07
C VAL A 83 7.69 -12.32 -8.88
N LYS A 84 8.36 -12.03 -7.77
CA LYS A 84 9.57 -12.74 -7.35
C LYS A 84 9.18 -13.94 -6.51
N SER A 85 9.65 -15.11 -6.90
CA SER A 85 9.49 -16.34 -6.10
C SER A 85 10.83 -17.02 -5.91
N TYR A 86 10.98 -17.70 -4.78
CA TYR A 86 12.13 -18.55 -4.51
C TYR A 86 11.77 -19.99 -4.81
N LYS A 87 12.67 -20.71 -5.49
CA LYS A 87 12.63 -22.16 -5.55
C LYS A 87 12.89 -22.75 -4.15
N GLY A 88 12.57 -24.03 -3.97
CA GLY A 88 12.97 -24.78 -2.76
C GLY A 88 14.49 -24.84 -2.55
N ASP A 89 15.28 -24.56 -3.59
CA ASP A 89 16.75 -24.46 -3.54
C ASP A 89 17.27 -23.05 -3.22
N GLY A 90 16.39 -22.06 -2.98
CA GLY A 90 16.77 -20.68 -2.70
C GLY A 90 17.07 -19.81 -3.93
N THR A 91 17.03 -20.36 -5.15
CA THR A 91 17.19 -19.59 -6.38
C THR A 91 15.99 -18.67 -6.60
N LEU A 92 16.27 -17.40 -6.87
CA LEU A 92 15.27 -16.41 -7.28
C LEU A 92 14.80 -16.66 -8.72
N ILE A 93 13.49 -16.69 -8.92
CA ILE A 93 12.83 -16.64 -10.23
C ILE A 93 11.95 -15.39 -10.28
N ASP A 94 11.97 -14.73 -11.44
CA ASP A 94 11.04 -13.67 -11.77
C ASP A 94 9.94 -14.23 -12.69
N TYR A 95 8.68 -14.12 -12.27
CA TYR A 95 7.51 -14.38 -13.10
C TYR A 95 6.91 -13.05 -13.55
N TYR A 96 6.43 -12.99 -14.77
CA TYR A 96 5.79 -11.83 -15.37
C TYR A 96 4.38 -12.20 -15.81
N MET A 97 3.41 -11.33 -15.50
CA MET A 97 2.04 -11.39 -16.02
C MET A 97 1.71 -10.11 -16.75
N TRP A 98 1.00 -10.19 -17.85
CA TRP A 98 0.36 -9.04 -18.49
C TRP A 98 -1.04 -9.45 -18.94
N PRO A 99 -2.03 -8.55 -18.90
CA PRO A 99 -3.29 -8.78 -19.59
C PRO A 99 -3.04 -8.73 -21.10
N ASP A 100 -3.53 -9.72 -21.84
CA ASP A 100 -3.48 -9.69 -23.30
C ASP A 100 -4.47 -8.63 -23.83
N VAL A 101 -4.20 -8.05 -25.00
CA VAL A 101 -5.02 -6.99 -25.63
C VAL A 101 -6.46 -7.42 -25.93
N ASP A 102 -6.74 -8.72 -25.84
CA ASP A 102 -8.05 -9.33 -26.08
C ASP A 102 -8.84 -9.68 -24.79
N ASN A 103 -8.54 -9.01 -23.67
CA ASN A 103 -9.31 -9.15 -22.42
C ASN A 103 -9.26 -10.57 -21.81
N THR A 104 -8.27 -11.37 -22.20
CA THR A 104 -7.90 -12.63 -21.56
C THR A 104 -6.66 -12.40 -20.70
N LEU A 105 -6.64 -12.94 -19.47
CA LEU A 105 -5.43 -12.93 -18.64
C LEU A 105 -4.30 -13.61 -19.43
N GLY A 106 -3.30 -12.83 -19.86
CA GLY A 106 -2.12 -13.38 -20.50
C GLY A 106 -1.43 -14.35 -19.54
N GLY A 107 -0.93 -15.45 -20.09
CA GLY A 107 -0.27 -16.48 -19.30
C GLY A 107 0.97 -15.96 -18.57
N TRP A 108 1.42 -16.70 -17.57
CA TRP A 108 2.66 -16.41 -16.86
C TRP A 108 3.88 -16.68 -17.74
N ALA A 109 4.81 -15.73 -17.85
CA ALA A 109 6.13 -15.96 -18.46
C ALA A 109 7.27 -15.77 -17.47
N THR A 110 8.44 -16.31 -17.80
CA THR A 110 9.69 -16.16 -17.04
C THR A 110 10.68 -15.20 -17.70
N SER A 111 10.25 -14.46 -18.72
CA SER A 111 11.10 -13.54 -19.50
C SER A 111 10.48 -12.15 -19.63
N THR A 112 11.32 -11.12 -19.71
CA THR A 112 10.92 -9.72 -19.88
C THR A 112 10.40 -9.39 -21.28
N THR A 113 10.71 -10.22 -22.28
CA THR A 113 10.24 -10.06 -23.68
C THR A 113 8.73 -10.15 -23.78
N SER A 114 8.07 -10.66 -22.75
CA SER A 114 6.66 -10.98 -22.78
C SER A 114 5.80 -9.87 -22.14
N CYS A 115 6.40 -8.92 -21.40
CA CYS A 115 5.68 -7.76 -20.83
C CYS A 115 5.22 -6.72 -21.86
N PHE A 116 5.66 -6.83 -23.12
CA PHE A 116 5.44 -5.88 -24.20
C PHE A 116 5.43 -6.59 -25.55
#